data_AF-A0AAD6X2X1-F1
#
_entry.id   AF-A0AAD6X2X1-F1
#
_cell.length_a   1.000
_cell.length_b   1.000
_cell.length_c   1.000
_cell.angle_alpha   90.00
_cell.angle_beta   90.00
_cell.angle_gamma   90.00
#
_symmetry.space_group_name_H-M   'P 1'
#
loop_
_entity.id
_entity.type
_entity.pdbx_description
1 polymer ?
#
loop_
_entity_poly.entity_id
_entity_poly.type
_entity_poly.pdbx_seq_one_letter_code
_entity_poly.pdbx_strand_id
1 'polypeptide(L)'
;MPDLMEFLPLPSAPEFSQQALGLVLLLDQGPRYLLKEHDARWTSDYFDHIAYAFVSRLLDLPAEFRPDTAQRWTDAGYSTDSWAAIRFWFIAPFAHAEIWASQERAVALTDEHARREFTRDENSRDPLAFYRVLSAGPPEGSPKLTMPEWIYWFADVHSPIIRKFGRYPYRNGAFGRVTTGEEEQFLKDTDCFGCIDPESAAKIREDVLAGRWSPLR
;
A
#
# COMPACT_ATOMS: atom_id res chain seq x y z
N MET A 1 9.94 -14.62 10.85
CA MET A 1 10.12 -13.19 10.54
C MET A 1 10.61 -12.52 11.82
N PRO A 2 11.75 -11.81 11.82
CA PRO A 2 12.26 -11.15 13.01
C PRO A 2 11.26 -10.11 13.53
N ASP A 3 11.23 -9.88 14.85
CA ASP A 3 10.39 -8.82 15.42
C ASP A 3 11.03 -7.46 15.10
N LEU A 4 10.47 -6.77 14.10
CA LEU A 4 10.99 -5.48 13.66
C LEU A 4 10.82 -4.37 14.71
N MET A 5 10.00 -4.59 15.74
CA MET A 5 9.87 -3.67 16.87
C MET A 5 11.17 -3.57 17.69
N GLU A 6 12.04 -4.59 17.65
CA GLU A 6 13.33 -4.59 18.37
C GLU A 6 14.33 -3.56 17.81
N PHE A 7 14.12 -3.09 16.57
CA PHE A 7 14.93 -2.05 15.94
C PHE A 7 14.46 -0.63 16.27
N LEU A 8 13.35 -0.48 17.00
CA LEU A 8 12.80 0.81 17.39
C LEU A 8 13.12 1.12 18.86
N PRO A 9 13.18 2.42 19.24
CA PRO A 9 13.16 2.79 20.64
C PRO A 9 11.82 2.40 21.28
N LEU A 10 11.72 2.55 22.61
CA LEU A 10 10.44 2.33 23.31
C LEU A 10 9.34 3.22 22.69
N PRO A 11 8.08 2.75 22.63
CA PRO A 11 6.98 3.56 22.07
C PRO A 11 6.76 4.91 22.75
N SER A 12 7.21 5.08 23.99
CA SER A 12 7.19 6.35 24.73
C SER A 12 8.28 7.34 24.30
N ALA A 13 9.30 6.91 23.55
CA ALA A 13 10.39 7.78 23.11
C ALA A 13 9.92 8.76 22.03
N PRO A 14 10.44 10.00 22.02
CA PRO A 14 10.05 11.01 21.04
C PRO A 14 10.45 10.63 19.60
N GLU A 15 11.54 9.88 19.41
CA GLU A 15 12.01 9.45 18.10
C GLU A 15 11.23 8.27 17.51
N PHE A 16 10.37 7.61 18.31
CA PHE A 16 9.69 6.38 17.93
C PHE A 16 8.89 6.51 16.63
N SER A 17 8.07 7.55 16.50
CA SER A 17 7.22 7.74 15.32
C SER A 17 8.03 7.94 14.03
N GLN A 18 9.12 8.71 14.11
CA GLN A 18 9.98 8.98 12.96
C GLN A 18 10.76 7.73 12.53
N GLN A 19 11.32 6.97 13.47
CA GLN A 19 12.03 5.73 13.16
C GLN A 19 11.08 4.65 12.64
N ALA A 20 9.87 4.54 13.21
CA ALA A 20 8.83 3.65 12.71
C ALA A 20 8.44 3.99 11.28
N LEU A 21 8.21 5.28 10.96
CA LEU A 21 7.95 5.74 9.60
C LEU A 21 9.11 5.38 8.66
N GLY A 22 10.36 5.59 9.08
CA GLY A 22 11.53 5.26 8.29
C GLY A 22 11.58 3.78 7.89
N LEU A 23 11.30 2.87 8.83
CA LEU A 23 11.20 1.44 8.55
C LEU A 23 10.01 1.11 7.65
N VAL A 24 8.84 1.72 7.86
CA VAL A 24 7.68 1.53 6.96
C VAL A 24 8.03 1.93 5.53
N LEU A 25 8.65 3.10 5.33
CA LEU A 25 9.08 3.56 4.01
C LEU A 25 10.13 2.62 3.39
N LEU A 26 11.10 2.16 4.18
CA LEU A 26 12.13 1.24 3.71
C LEU A 26 11.55 -0.12 3.27
N LEU A 27 10.56 -0.63 4.00
CA LEU A 27 9.98 -1.95 3.77
C LEU A 27 8.88 -1.94 2.71
N ASP A 28 8.09 -0.88 2.63
CA ASP A 28 6.94 -0.80 1.73
C ASP A 28 7.26 -0.01 0.46
N GLN A 29 7.77 1.22 0.59
CA GLN A 29 8.01 2.09 -0.56
C GLN A 29 9.34 1.79 -1.25
N GLY A 30 10.41 1.51 -0.49
CA GLY A 30 11.73 1.17 -1.02
C GLY A 30 11.70 0.10 -2.12
N PRO A 31 11.10 -1.07 -1.89
CA PRO A 31 10.97 -2.13 -2.90
C PRO A 31 10.19 -1.68 -4.14
N ARG A 32 9.14 -0.86 -3.99
CA ARG A 32 8.36 -0.35 -5.15
C ARG A 32 9.17 0.56 -6.06
N TYR A 33 10.14 1.30 -5.50
CA TYR A 33 11.05 2.14 -6.27
C TYR A 33 12.24 1.38 -6.85
N LEU A 34 12.77 0.38 -6.12
CA LEU A 34 14.04 -0.28 -6.43
C LEU A 34 13.87 -1.62 -7.18
N LEU A 35 12.80 -2.37 -6.88
CA LEU A 35 12.58 -3.74 -7.33
C LEU A 35 11.39 -3.77 -8.30
N LYS A 36 11.71 -3.53 -9.58
CA LYS A 36 10.75 -3.45 -10.69
C LYS A 36 10.88 -4.65 -11.61
N GLU A 37 9.96 -4.76 -12.58
CA GLU A 37 9.98 -5.84 -13.57
C GLU A 37 9.99 -7.21 -12.88
N HIS A 38 10.87 -8.13 -13.26
CA HIS A 38 10.96 -9.46 -12.66
C HIS A 38 11.19 -9.44 -11.14
N ASP A 39 11.87 -8.42 -10.62
CA ASP A 39 12.08 -8.24 -9.18
C ASP A 39 10.82 -7.80 -8.42
N ALA A 40 9.72 -7.48 -9.12
CA ALA A 40 8.43 -7.16 -8.48
C ALA A 40 7.88 -8.32 -7.61
N ARG A 41 8.36 -9.56 -7.81
CA ARG A 41 8.09 -10.68 -6.91
C ARG A 41 8.66 -10.44 -5.51
N TRP A 42 9.83 -9.82 -5.37
CA TRP A 42 10.36 -9.45 -4.04
C TRP A 42 9.50 -8.40 -3.37
N THR A 43 9.03 -7.40 -4.12
CA THR A 43 8.09 -6.39 -3.61
C THR A 43 6.81 -7.05 -3.11
N SER A 44 6.15 -7.83 -3.97
CA SER A 44 4.78 -8.32 -3.73
C SER A 44 4.71 -9.55 -2.82
N ASP A 45 5.68 -10.47 -2.93
CA ASP A 45 5.64 -11.79 -2.29
C ASP A 45 6.71 -11.97 -1.18
N TYR A 46 7.47 -10.91 -0.88
CA TYR A 46 8.38 -10.89 0.27
C TYR A 46 8.16 -9.64 1.13
N PHE A 47 8.49 -8.46 0.61
CA PHE A 47 8.48 -7.22 1.40
C PHE A 47 7.08 -6.78 1.85
N ASP A 48 6.05 -6.93 1.01
CA ASP A 48 4.68 -6.59 1.39
C ASP A 48 4.20 -7.33 2.65
N HIS A 49 4.54 -8.62 2.78
CA HIS A 49 4.21 -9.39 3.98
C HIS A 49 4.91 -8.86 5.23
N ILE A 50 6.16 -8.40 5.06
CA ILE A 50 6.96 -7.83 6.14
C ILE A 50 6.40 -6.48 6.57
N ALA A 51 6.15 -5.60 5.61
CA ALA A 51 5.57 -4.28 5.84
C ALA A 51 4.19 -4.37 6.49
N TYR A 52 3.32 -5.27 5.98
CA TYR A 52 1.99 -5.52 6.54
C TYR A 52 2.06 -5.97 8.01
N ALA A 53 2.88 -6.97 8.31
CA ALA A 53 3.02 -7.48 9.67
C ALA A 53 3.57 -6.40 10.62
N PHE A 54 4.58 -5.65 10.19
CA PHE A 54 5.16 -4.59 10.97
C PHE A 54 4.17 -3.46 11.27
N VAL A 55 3.48 -2.94 10.25
CA VAL A 55 2.53 -1.84 10.45
C VAL A 55 1.31 -2.26 11.25
N SER A 56 0.88 -3.53 11.13
CA SER A 56 -0.18 -4.08 11.98
C SER A 56 0.22 -4.00 13.46
N ARG A 57 1.44 -4.42 13.80
CA ARG A 57 1.94 -4.33 15.19
C ARG A 57 2.02 -2.89 15.70
N LEU A 58 2.46 -1.95 14.86
CA LEU A 58 2.54 -0.53 15.21
C LEU A 58 1.15 0.06 15.49
N LEU A 59 0.16 -0.26 14.67
CA LEU A 59 -1.19 0.30 14.79
C LEU A 59 -2.09 -0.47 15.76
N ASP A 60 -1.67 -1.64 16.23
CA ASP A 60 -2.30 -2.39 17.32
C ASP A 60 -1.79 -1.94 18.71
N LEU A 61 -0.82 -1.02 18.78
CA LEU A 61 -0.42 -0.39 20.04
C LEU A 61 -1.60 0.40 20.65
N PRO A 62 -1.62 0.59 21.99
CA PRO A 62 -2.52 1.56 22.62
C PRO A 62 -2.44 2.92 21.94
N ALA A 63 -3.56 3.65 21.89
CA ALA A 63 -3.68 4.89 21.11
C ALA A 63 -2.61 5.94 21.48
N GLU A 64 -2.22 6.02 22.75
CA GLU A 64 -1.15 6.90 23.24
C GLU A 64 0.24 6.55 22.70
N PHE A 65 0.44 5.31 22.24
CA PHE A 65 1.70 4.79 21.71
C PHE A 65 1.70 4.63 20.18
N ARG A 66 0.56 4.75 19.52
CA ARG A 66 0.47 4.67 18.06
C ARG A 66 1.32 5.76 17.39
N PRO A 67 2.19 5.39 16.43
CA PRO A 67 3.11 6.34 15.81
C PRO A 67 2.42 7.27 14.81
N ASP A 68 1.19 6.97 14.39
CA ASP A 68 0.45 7.71 13.36
C ASP A 68 -0.45 8.82 13.92
N THR A 69 -0.47 9.06 15.23
CA THR A 69 -1.37 10.05 15.85
C THR A 69 -0.95 11.49 15.55
N ALA A 70 -1.91 12.37 15.27
CA ALA A 70 -1.64 13.78 14.99
C ALA A 70 -0.82 14.46 16.09
N GLN A 71 -1.16 14.19 17.35
CA GLN A 71 -0.51 14.78 18.53
C GLN A 71 1.01 14.56 18.52
N ARG A 72 1.48 13.34 18.23
CA ARG A 72 2.91 13.03 18.22
C ARG A 72 3.68 13.82 17.18
N TRP A 73 3.10 13.99 15.99
CA TRP A 73 3.72 14.73 14.91
C TRP A 73 3.67 16.23 15.14
N THR A 74 2.57 16.76 15.71
CA THR A 74 2.49 18.18 16.08
C THR A 74 3.45 18.53 17.22
N ASP A 75 3.61 17.65 18.22
CA ASP A 75 4.57 17.84 19.32
C ASP A 75 6.02 17.80 18.82
N ALA A 76 6.29 17.05 17.75
CA ALA A 76 7.57 17.04 17.06
C ALA A 76 7.76 18.22 16.07
N GLY A 77 6.81 19.16 16.01
CA GLY A 77 6.91 20.40 15.21
C GLY A 77 6.42 20.30 13.77
N TYR A 78 5.74 19.21 13.38
CA TYR A 78 5.14 19.07 12.04
C TYR A 78 3.77 19.72 11.98
N SER A 79 3.40 20.24 10.80
CA SER A 79 2.04 20.75 10.57
C SER A 79 1.03 19.61 10.45
N THR A 80 -0.25 19.91 10.65
CA THR A 80 -1.35 18.98 10.40
C THR A 80 -1.36 18.48 8.95
N ASP A 81 -1.00 19.33 7.98
CA ASP A 81 -0.92 18.95 6.57
C ASP A 81 0.22 17.95 6.31
N SER A 82 1.39 18.18 6.91
CA SER A 82 2.50 17.23 6.85
C SER A 82 2.14 15.91 7.53
N TRP A 83 1.46 15.94 8.67
CA TRP A 83 0.98 14.74 9.34
C TRP A 83 0.00 13.94 8.48
N ALA A 84 -0.94 14.59 7.78
CA ALA A 84 -1.87 13.89 6.88
C ALA A 84 -1.11 13.13 5.78
N ALA A 85 -0.06 13.73 5.23
CA ALA A 85 0.82 13.09 4.26
C ALA A 85 1.65 11.95 4.86
N ILE A 86 2.11 12.09 6.11
CA ILE A 86 2.87 11.06 6.81
C ILE A 86 2.00 9.83 7.12
N ARG A 87 0.77 10.06 7.60
CA ARG A 87 -0.14 9.00 8.01
C ARG A 87 -0.52 8.08 6.86
N PHE A 88 -0.59 8.61 5.64
CA PHE A 88 -0.78 7.81 4.43
C PHE A 88 0.19 6.64 4.33
N TRP A 89 1.46 6.84 4.68
CA TRP A 89 2.48 5.79 4.58
C TRP A 89 2.28 4.67 5.61
N PHE A 90 1.66 4.94 6.77
CA PHE A 90 1.24 3.89 7.70
C PHE A 90 0.00 3.13 7.21
N ILE A 91 -0.78 3.70 6.29
CA ILE A 91 -1.97 3.07 5.71
C ILE A 91 -1.61 2.22 4.49
N ALA A 92 -0.62 2.66 3.70
CA ALA A 92 -0.25 2.05 2.43
C ALA A 92 -0.03 0.52 2.48
N PRO A 93 0.67 -0.07 3.47
CA PRO A 93 0.85 -1.53 3.50
C PRO A 93 -0.47 -2.31 3.65
N PHE A 94 -1.48 -1.72 4.31
CA PHE A 94 -2.81 -2.34 4.38
C PHE A 94 -3.52 -2.32 3.02
N ALA A 95 -3.41 -1.22 2.28
CA ALA A 95 -3.95 -1.11 0.92
C ALA A 95 -3.23 -2.05 -0.04
N HIS A 96 -1.92 -2.26 0.13
CA HIS A 96 -1.13 -3.17 -0.70
C HIS A 96 -1.42 -4.65 -0.48
N ALA A 97 -1.96 -5.03 0.69
CA ALA A 97 -2.28 -6.42 0.99
C ALA A 97 -3.53 -6.89 0.21
N GLU A 98 -3.43 -8.06 -0.43
CA GLU A 98 -4.57 -8.72 -1.09
C GLU A 98 -5.50 -9.42 -0.06
N ILE A 99 -5.93 -8.68 0.97
CA ILE A 99 -6.76 -9.16 2.09
C ILE A 99 -7.94 -8.21 2.26
N TRP A 100 -9.18 -8.70 2.16
CA TRP A 100 -10.38 -7.86 2.28
C TRP A 100 -10.44 -7.07 3.60
N ALA A 101 -10.25 -7.73 4.74
CA ALA A 101 -10.24 -7.05 6.04
C ALA A 101 -9.14 -5.98 6.16
N SER A 102 -8.05 -6.12 5.40
CA SER A 102 -7.01 -5.10 5.33
C SER A 102 -7.46 -3.88 4.54
N GLN A 103 -8.21 -4.08 3.46
CA GLN A 103 -8.81 -2.97 2.70
C GLN A 103 -9.80 -2.20 3.59
N GLU A 104 -10.65 -2.90 4.35
CA GLU A 104 -11.56 -2.28 5.31
C GLU A 104 -10.81 -1.50 6.39
N ARG A 105 -9.69 -2.04 6.89
CA ARG A 105 -8.84 -1.35 7.87
C ARG A 105 -8.19 -0.09 7.28
N ALA A 106 -7.69 -0.14 6.05
CA ALA A 106 -7.10 1.01 5.37
C ALA A 106 -8.11 2.15 5.22
N VAL A 107 -9.33 1.82 4.77
CA VAL A 107 -10.46 2.74 4.61
C VAL A 107 -10.88 3.33 5.96
N ALA A 108 -11.01 2.50 7.00
CA ALA A 108 -11.38 2.95 8.34
C ALA A 108 -10.32 3.89 8.97
N LEU A 109 -9.03 3.61 8.76
CA LEU A 109 -7.96 4.51 9.19
C LEU A 109 -8.09 5.85 8.48
N THR A 110 -8.29 5.85 7.17
CA THR A 110 -8.51 7.08 6.40
C THR A 110 -9.72 7.89 6.90
N ASP A 111 -10.81 7.23 7.28
CA ASP A 111 -12.03 7.85 7.83
C ASP A 111 -11.86 8.48 9.22
N GLU A 112 -10.99 7.93 10.08
CA GLU A 112 -10.76 8.41 11.46
C GLU A 112 -10.48 9.93 11.52
N HIS A 113 -9.89 10.48 10.45
CA HIS A 113 -9.46 11.87 10.38
C HIS A 113 -9.87 12.61 9.11
N ALA A 114 -10.65 11.95 8.26
CA ALA A 114 -11.35 12.64 7.21
C ALA A 114 -12.21 13.75 7.84
N ARG A 115 -12.05 14.99 7.38
CA ARG A 115 -13.08 15.99 7.66
C ARG A 115 -14.39 15.43 7.10
N ARG A 116 -15.49 15.56 7.84
CA ARG A 116 -16.85 15.09 7.49
C ARG A 116 -17.39 15.59 6.13
N GLU A 117 -16.57 16.27 5.34
CA GLU A 117 -16.88 16.89 4.06
C GLU A 117 -16.43 16.05 2.85
N PHE A 118 -15.63 14.99 3.03
CA PHE A 118 -15.25 14.10 1.92
C PHE A 118 -16.33 13.04 1.68
N THR A 119 -17.22 13.29 0.71
CA THR A 119 -18.26 12.33 0.33
C THR A 119 -17.72 11.30 -0.66
N ARG A 120 -17.69 10.02 -0.27
CA ARG A 120 -17.42 8.90 -1.19
C ARG A 120 -18.35 8.97 -2.41
N ASP A 121 -17.79 8.99 -3.60
CA ASP A 121 -18.54 9.06 -4.86
C ASP A 121 -18.64 7.67 -5.52
N GLU A 122 -19.26 7.62 -6.70
CA GLU A 122 -19.43 6.38 -7.48
C GLU A 122 -18.10 5.73 -7.91
N ASN A 123 -17.00 6.49 -7.97
CA ASN A 123 -15.66 5.95 -8.29
C ASN A 123 -15.14 5.03 -7.18
N SER A 124 -15.65 5.14 -5.95
CA SER A 124 -15.32 4.24 -4.83
C SER A 124 -15.71 2.77 -5.06
N ARG A 125 -16.37 2.44 -6.18
CA ARG A 125 -16.74 1.07 -6.56
C ARG A 125 -16.13 0.60 -7.87
N ASP A 126 -15.42 1.47 -8.59
CA ASP A 126 -14.85 1.14 -9.89
C ASP A 126 -13.43 0.56 -9.73
N PRO A 127 -13.17 -0.69 -10.14
CA PRO A 127 -11.82 -1.28 -10.15
C PRO A 127 -10.79 -0.46 -10.95
N LEU A 128 -11.21 0.32 -11.94
CA LEU A 128 -10.31 1.16 -12.74
C LEU A 128 -10.01 2.52 -12.09
N ALA A 129 -10.69 2.89 -11.00
CA ALA A 129 -10.48 4.17 -10.33
C ALA A 129 -9.05 4.33 -9.82
N PHE A 130 -8.47 3.28 -9.23
CA PHE A 130 -7.07 3.29 -8.78
C PHE A 130 -6.12 3.69 -9.91
N TYR A 131 -6.24 3.03 -11.07
CA TYR A 131 -5.40 3.31 -12.21
C TYR A 131 -5.57 4.75 -12.71
N ARG A 132 -6.81 5.26 -12.77
CA ARG A 132 -7.06 6.65 -13.18
C ARG A 132 -6.44 7.66 -12.22
N VAL A 133 -6.60 7.47 -10.91
CA VAL A 133 -6.04 8.38 -9.90
C VAL A 133 -4.51 8.32 -9.89
N LEU A 134 -3.94 7.12 -9.99
CA LEU A 134 -2.50 6.93 -10.09
C LEU A 134 -1.91 7.63 -11.32
N SER A 135 -2.51 7.43 -12.50
CA SER A 135 -2.05 8.03 -13.75
C SER A 135 -2.24 9.55 -13.79
N ALA A 136 -3.25 10.09 -13.09
CA ALA A 136 -3.42 11.52 -12.95
C ALA A 136 -2.35 12.17 -12.04
N GLY A 137 -1.77 11.39 -11.12
CA GLY A 137 -0.79 11.87 -10.17
C GLY A 137 -1.38 12.77 -9.06
N PRO A 138 -0.53 13.25 -8.14
CA PRO A 138 -0.95 14.18 -7.10
C PRO A 138 -1.41 15.52 -7.68
N PRO A 139 -2.30 16.27 -6.99
CA PRO A 139 -2.93 17.47 -7.50
C PRO A 139 -2.02 18.71 -7.40
N GLU A 140 -0.86 18.68 -8.07
CA GLU A 140 0.10 19.79 -8.04
C GLU A 140 -0.52 21.08 -8.57
N GLY A 141 -0.63 22.10 -7.71
CA GLY A 141 -1.19 23.41 -8.06
C GLY A 141 -2.70 23.41 -8.35
N SER A 142 -3.42 22.33 -8.04
CA SER A 142 -4.87 22.28 -8.24
C SER A 142 -5.61 23.17 -7.24
N PRO A 143 -6.46 24.11 -7.69
CA PRO A 143 -7.34 24.87 -6.80
C PRO A 143 -8.57 24.08 -6.36
N LYS A 144 -8.77 22.84 -6.86
CA LYS A 144 -9.98 22.03 -6.67
C LYS A 144 -9.80 20.80 -5.78
N LEU A 145 -8.57 20.32 -5.67
CA LEU A 145 -8.25 19.11 -4.90
C LEU A 145 -6.96 19.35 -4.13
N THR A 146 -7.04 19.29 -2.81
CA THR A 146 -5.91 19.42 -1.91
C THR A 146 -5.13 18.10 -1.82
N MET A 147 -3.87 18.16 -1.40
CA MET A 147 -3.07 16.94 -1.19
C MET A 147 -3.71 15.98 -0.16
N PRO A 148 -4.23 16.45 1.00
CA PRO A 148 -4.93 15.56 1.93
C PRO A 148 -6.18 14.90 1.33
N GLU A 149 -6.96 15.62 0.52
CA GLU A 149 -8.11 15.03 -0.20
C GLU A 149 -7.66 13.94 -1.16
N TRP A 150 -6.64 14.21 -1.97
CA TRP A 150 -6.12 13.21 -2.92
C TRP A 150 -5.62 11.95 -2.20
N ILE A 151 -4.91 12.12 -1.08
CA ILE A 151 -4.43 11.02 -0.24
C ILE A 151 -5.60 10.18 0.31
N TYR A 152 -6.64 10.85 0.81
CA TYR A 152 -7.87 10.20 1.28
C TYR A 152 -8.48 9.32 0.17
N TRP A 153 -8.65 9.89 -1.03
CA TRP A 153 -9.20 9.18 -2.16
C TRP A 153 -8.33 8.03 -2.64
N PHE A 154 -7.02 8.22 -2.62
CA PHE A 154 -6.07 7.22 -3.11
C PHE A 154 -6.11 5.94 -2.26
N ALA A 155 -6.32 6.03 -0.95
CA ALA A 155 -6.52 4.86 -0.10
C ALA A 155 -7.82 4.10 -0.46
N ASP A 156 -8.92 4.81 -0.70
CA ASP A 156 -10.25 4.22 -0.95
C ASP A 156 -10.32 3.44 -2.27
N VAL A 157 -9.63 3.91 -3.32
CA VAL A 157 -9.70 3.32 -4.68
C VAL A 157 -8.99 1.97 -4.84
N HIS A 158 -8.28 1.48 -3.82
CA HIS A 158 -7.67 0.14 -3.82
C HIS A 158 -8.71 -0.97 -3.62
N SER A 159 -9.66 -0.74 -2.70
CA SER A 159 -10.65 -1.73 -2.26
C SER A 159 -11.54 -2.30 -3.38
N PRO A 160 -11.94 -1.57 -4.44
CA PRO A 160 -12.77 -2.11 -5.51
C PRO A 160 -12.10 -3.24 -6.31
N ILE A 161 -10.78 -3.20 -6.47
CA ILE A 161 -10.04 -4.25 -7.19
C ILE A 161 -10.10 -5.54 -6.38
N ILE A 162 -9.77 -5.48 -5.08
CA ILE A 162 -9.85 -6.63 -4.18
C ILE A 162 -11.29 -7.12 -4.04
N ARG A 163 -12.27 -6.23 -3.98
CA ARG A 163 -13.69 -6.61 -3.93
C ARG A 163 -14.12 -7.41 -5.16
N LYS A 164 -13.64 -7.04 -6.35
CA LYS A 164 -14.01 -7.70 -7.62
C LYS A 164 -13.25 -9.00 -7.83
N PHE A 165 -11.93 -8.99 -7.66
CA PHE A 165 -11.06 -10.10 -8.07
C PHE A 165 -10.54 -10.94 -6.91
N GLY A 166 -10.70 -10.48 -5.66
CA GLY A 166 -10.09 -11.08 -4.47
C GLY A 166 -8.58 -10.86 -4.35
N ARG A 167 -7.96 -10.20 -5.33
CA ARG A 167 -6.52 -9.98 -5.49
C ARG A 167 -6.27 -8.84 -6.48
N TYR A 168 -5.01 -8.43 -6.64
CA TYR A 168 -4.58 -7.47 -7.66
C TYR A 168 -4.15 -8.21 -8.94
N PRO A 169 -4.93 -8.14 -10.04
CA PRO A 169 -4.61 -8.89 -11.26
C PRO A 169 -3.24 -8.59 -11.84
N TYR A 170 -2.78 -7.34 -11.72
CA TYR A 170 -1.45 -6.93 -12.17
C TYR A 170 -0.29 -7.62 -11.47
N ARG A 171 -0.52 -8.22 -10.29
CA ARG A 171 0.49 -9.01 -9.57
C ARG A 171 0.50 -10.48 -9.97
N ASN A 172 -0.34 -10.91 -10.92
CA ASN A 172 -0.44 -12.31 -11.30
C ASN A 172 0.91 -12.90 -11.72
N GLY A 173 1.68 -12.17 -12.55
CA GLY A 173 3.03 -12.62 -12.93
C GLY A 173 3.98 -12.74 -11.74
N ALA A 174 3.99 -11.73 -10.86
CA ALA A 174 4.84 -11.68 -9.67
C ALA A 174 4.55 -12.82 -8.67
N PHE A 175 3.31 -13.33 -8.63
CA PHE A 175 2.90 -14.48 -7.81
C PHE A 175 2.83 -15.81 -8.59
N GLY A 176 3.18 -15.84 -9.88
CA GLY A 176 3.08 -17.04 -10.71
C GLY A 176 1.65 -17.55 -10.95
N ARG A 177 0.64 -16.68 -10.85
CA ARG A 177 -0.79 -16.99 -10.95
C ARG A 177 -1.24 -17.05 -12.41
N VAL A 178 -2.29 -17.83 -12.65
CA VAL A 178 -3.01 -17.80 -13.94
C VAL A 178 -3.97 -16.61 -13.93
N THR A 179 -3.89 -15.81 -14.99
CA THR A 179 -4.82 -14.72 -15.27
C THR A 179 -6.12 -15.28 -15.85
N THR A 180 -7.25 -14.87 -15.28
CA THR A 180 -8.59 -15.21 -15.79
C THR A 180 -9.02 -14.28 -16.93
N GLY A 181 -10.09 -14.61 -17.65
CA GLY A 181 -10.58 -13.77 -18.75
C GLY A 181 -11.00 -12.36 -18.31
N GLU A 182 -11.62 -12.21 -17.14
CA GLU A 182 -11.99 -10.89 -16.62
C GLU A 182 -10.77 -10.08 -16.17
N GLU A 183 -9.78 -10.76 -15.59
CA GLU A 183 -8.51 -10.14 -15.21
C GLU A 183 -7.73 -9.69 -16.44
N GLU A 184 -7.71 -10.48 -17.51
CA GLU A 184 -7.06 -10.12 -18.78
C GLU A 184 -7.65 -8.83 -19.36
N GLN A 185 -8.97 -8.66 -19.31
CA GLN A 185 -9.60 -7.41 -19.73
C GLN A 185 -9.19 -6.23 -18.84
N PHE A 186 -9.17 -6.43 -17.52
CA PHE A 186 -8.71 -5.40 -16.59
C PHE A 186 -7.24 -5.00 -16.85
N LEU A 187 -6.36 -5.95 -17.14
CA LEU A 187 -4.97 -5.68 -17.49
C LEU A 187 -4.87 -4.85 -18.77
N LYS A 188 -5.67 -5.16 -19.80
CA LYS A 188 -5.74 -4.35 -21.04
C LYS A 188 -6.23 -2.94 -20.77
N ASP A 189 -7.26 -2.78 -19.95
CA ASP A 189 -7.84 -1.48 -19.61
C ASP A 189 -6.89 -0.61 -18.76
N THR A 190 -5.88 -1.22 -18.15
CA THR A 190 -4.86 -0.56 -17.31
C THR A 190 -3.48 -0.52 -17.98
N ASP A 191 -3.41 -0.74 -19.29
CA ASP A 191 -2.17 -0.78 -20.08
C ASP A 191 -1.08 -1.69 -19.46
N CYS A 192 -1.52 -2.83 -18.93
CA CYS A 192 -0.69 -3.78 -18.21
C CYS A 192 0.12 -3.16 -17.05
N PHE A 193 -0.44 -2.17 -16.34
CA PHE A 193 0.16 -1.59 -15.14
C PHE A 193 0.67 -2.70 -14.22
N GLY A 194 1.93 -2.62 -13.78
CA GLY A 194 2.53 -3.56 -12.82
C GLY A 194 2.78 -4.98 -13.35
N CYS A 195 2.43 -5.29 -14.60
CA CYS A 195 2.78 -6.55 -15.22
C CYS A 195 4.30 -6.68 -15.37
N ILE A 196 4.77 -7.93 -15.32
CA ILE A 196 6.15 -8.30 -15.60
C ILE A 196 6.21 -9.01 -16.95
N ASP A 197 7.41 -9.21 -17.48
CA ASP A 197 7.58 -9.89 -18.75
C ASP A 197 7.08 -11.36 -18.68
N PRO A 198 6.58 -11.93 -19.80
CA PRO A 198 6.01 -13.28 -19.80
C PRO A 198 7.00 -14.40 -19.46
N GLU A 199 8.30 -14.22 -19.76
CA GLU A 199 9.32 -15.22 -19.47
C GLU A 199 9.56 -15.34 -17.97
N SER A 200 9.74 -14.19 -17.30
CA SER A 200 9.83 -14.12 -15.84
C SER A 200 8.56 -14.63 -15.17
N ALA A 201 7.37 -14.26 -15.65
CA ALA A 201 6.11 -14.77 -15.11
C ALA A 201 6.01 -16.30 -15.22
N ALA A 202 6.41 -16.88 -16.35
CA ALA A 202 6.43 -18.33 -16.53
C ALA A 202 7.44 -19.01 -15.59
N LYS A 203 8.62 -18.41 -15.42
CA LYS A 203 9.65 -18.92 -14.51
C LYS A 203 9.23 -18.86 -13.06
N ILE A 204 8.66 -17.73 -12.62
CA ILE A 204 8.10 -17.57 -11.26
C ILE A 204 7.01 -18.61 -11.01
N ARG A 205 6.13 -18.85 -12.00
CA ARG A 205 5.10 -19.89 -11.88
C ARG A 205 5.70 -21.28 -11.69
N GLU A 206 6.72 -21.63 -12.47
CA GLU A 206 7.44 -22.91 -12.31
C GLU A 206 8.05 -23.05 -10.90
N ASP A 207 8.61 -21.96 -10.39
CA ASP A 207 9.18 -21.88 -9.05
C ASP A 207 8.13 -22.08 -7.95
N VAL A 208 7.01 -21.36 -8.04
CA VAL A 208 5.89 -21.47 -7.09
C VAL A 208 5.33 -22.90 -7.08
N LEU A 209 5.11 -23.51 -8.25
CA LEU A 209 4.62 -24.89 -8.35
C LEU A 209 5.59 -25.92 -7.77
N ALA A 210 6.90 -25.65 -7.84
CA ALA A 210 7.94 -26.49 -7.28
C ALA A 210 8.29 -26.16 -5.82
N GLY A 211 7.61 -25.19 -5.19
CA GLY A 211 7.89 -24.76 -3.82
C GLY A 211 9.30 -24.17 -3.64
N ARG A 212 9.82 -23.48 -4.66
CA ARG A 212 11.17 -22.93 -4.67
C ARG A 212 11.18 -21.44 -5.03
N TRP A 213 12.31 -20.80 -4.75
CA TRP A 213 12.56 -19.41 -5.11
C TRP A 213 13.94 -19.32 -5.76
N SER A 214 13.98 -19.25 -7.09
CA SER A 214 15.22 -19.16 -7.86
C SER A 214 15.48 -17.73 -8.33
N PRO A 215 16.75 -17.34 -8.55
CA PRO A 215 17.08 -16.07 -9.17
C PRO A 215 16.48 -15.96 -10.57
N LEU A 216 15.86 -14.81 -10.87
CA LEU A 216 15.45 -14.43 -12.21
C LEU A 216 16.63 -13.72 -12.89
N ARG A 217 16.75 -13.82 -14.21
CA ARG A 217 17.87 -13.25 -14.99
C ARG A 217 17.32 -12.31 -16.05
#